data_AF-A0A4V6E203-F1
#
_entry.id   AF-A0A4V6E203-F1
#
_cell.length_a   1.000
_cell.length_b   1.000
_cell.length_c   1.000
_cell.angle_alpha   90.00
_cell.angle_beta   90.00
_cell.angle_gamma   90.00
#
_symmetry.space_group_name_H-M   'P 1'
#
loop_
_entity.id
_entity.type
_entity.pdbx_description
1 polymer ?
#
loop_
_entity_poly.entity_id
_entity_poly.type
_entity_poly.pdbx_seq_one_letter_code
_entity_poly.pdbx_strand_id
1 'polypeptide(L)' 'DDPPSTLVMTGCYLLPADVFHACALVQPSAEGEYQLNEAVGLLVRAGYEIETIHLGERVNVNTPADVEQAARLVRE' A
#
# COMPACT_ATOMS: atom_id res chain seq x y z
N ASP A 1 -2.50 -16.32 -8.68
CA ASP A 1 -1.79 -16.56 -9.96
C ASP A 1 -2.39 -15.84 -11.17
N ASP A 2 -3.65 -15.39 -11.11
CA ASP A 2 -4.23 -14.55 -12.16
C ASP A 2 -4.70 -13.22 -11.54
N PRO A 3 -3.80 -12.24 -11.33
CA PRO A 3 -4.18 -10.97 -10.73
C PRO A 3 -5.09 -10.19 -11.69
N PRO A 4 -6.12 -9.51 -11.20
CA PRO A 4 -7.09 -8.81 -12.05
C PRO A 4 -6.50 -7.58 -12.76
N SER A 5 -5.26 -7.19 -12.44
CA SER A 5 -4.56 -6.07 -13.06
C SER A 5 -3.05 -6.15 -12.86
N THR A 6 -2.31 -5.28 -13.55
CA THR A 6 -0.88 -5.01 -13.33
C THR A 6 -0.64 -3.85 -12.35
N LEU A 7 -1.69 -3.33 -11.71
CA LEU A 7 -1.58 -2.26 -10.72
C LEU A 7 -1.21 -2.84 -9.36
N VAL A 8 -0.37 -2.11 -8.64
CA VAL A 8 0.04 -2.45 -7.27
C VAL A 8 -0.15 -1.23 -6.37
N MET A 9 -0.66 -1.46 -5.15
CA MET A 9 -0.66 -0.41 -4.14
C MET A 9 0.77 -0.06 -3.75
N THR A 10 1.09 1.23 -3.82
CA THR A 10 2.36 1.76 -3.31
C THR A 10 2.22 2.09 -1.82
N GLY A 11 3.32 2.07 -1.08
CA GLY A 11 3.40 2.46 0.34
C GLY A 11 3.15 3.96 0.61
N CYS A 12 2.23 4.60 -0.10
CA CYS A 12 1.87 6.01 0.04
C CYS A 12 0.35 6.11 0.13
N TYR A 13 -0.16 6.52 1.30
CA TYR A 13 -1.58 6.58 1.59
C TYR A 13 -1.91 7.92 2.24
N LEU A 14 -3.03 8.52 1.82
CA LEU A 14 -3.71 9.57 2.56
C LEU A 14 -5.02 8.97 3.08
N LEU A 15 -5.11 8.77 4.39
CA LEU A 15 -6.22 8.07 5.03
C LEU A 15 -6.91 8.98 6.05
N PRO A 16 -8.25 8.90 6.19
CA PRO A 16 -8.95 9.63 7.24
C PRO A 16 -8.56 9.08 8.62
N ALA A 17 -8.79 9.86 9.67
CA ALA A 17 -8.53 9.43 11.04
C ALA A 17 -9.28 8.14 11.42
N ASP A 18 -10.42 7.87 10.78
CA ASP A 18 -11.20 6.65 10.99
C ASP A 18 -10.46 5.36 10.64
N VAL A 19 -9.34 5.44 9.90
CA VAL A 19 -8.46 4.28 9.68
C VAL A 19 -7.98 3.67 11.00
N PHE A 20 -7.80 4.46 12.07
CA PHE A 20 -7.39 3.91 13.36
C PHE A 20 -8.45 2.96 13.94
N HIS A 21 -9.73 3.29 13.79
CA HIS A 21 -10.82 2.39 14.17
C HIS A 21 -10.83 1.13 13.30
N ALA A 22 -10.62 1.28 11.98
CA ALA A 22 -10.53 0.15 11.07
C ALA A 22 -9.35 -0.78 11.43
N CYS A 23 -8.17 -0.23 11.72
CA CYS A 23 -6.99 -0.99 12.15
C CYS A 23 -7.25 -1.78 13.44
N ALA A 24 -8.00 -1.24 14.39
CA ALA A 24 -8.36 -1.93 15.62
C ALA A 24 -9.29 -3.15 15.39
N LEU A 25 -9.99 -3.21 14.24
CA LEU A 25 -10.87 -4.32 13.87
C LEU A 25 -10.16 -5.40 13.05
N VAL A 26 -9.03 -5.09 12.43
CA VAL A 26 -8.26 -6.04 11.62
C VAL A 26 -7.82 -7.22 12.48
N GLN A 27 -8.01 -8.43 11.95
CA GLN A 27 -7.50 -9.66 12.53
C GLN A 27 -6.18 -10.04 11.84
N PRO A 28 -5.26 -10.72 12.54
CA PRO A 28 -3.98 -11.10 11.95
C PRO A 28 -4.16 -12.11 10.80
N SER A 29 -3.29 -12.05 9.81
CA SER A 29 -3.20 -13.03 8.72
C SER A 29 -2.70 -14.39 9.22
N ALA A 30 -2.59 -15.38 8.31
CA ALA A 30 -2.01 -16.68 8.62
C ALA A 30 -0.56 -16.58 9.14
N GLU A 31 0.16 -15.55 8.70
CA GLU A 31 1.54 -15.20 9.09
C GLU A 31 1.59 -14.35 10.37
N GLY A 32 0.44 -13.98 10.94
CA GLY A 32 0.37 -13.16 12.16
C GLY A 32 0.41 -11.65 11.90
N GLU A 33 0.35 -11.20 10.65
CA GLU A 33 0.46 -9.78 10.31
C GLU A 33 -0.89 -9.06 10.34
N TYR A 34 -0.91 -7.85 10.88
CA TYR A 34 -2.05 -6.94 10.78
C TYR A 34 -1.88 -6.05 9.56
N GLN A 35 -2.58 -6.37 8.49
CA GLN A 35 -2.34 -5.74 7.21
C GLN A 35 -3.13 -4.44 7.04
N LEU A 36 -2.47 -3.37 6.61
CA LEU A 36 -3.11 -2.07 6.37
C LEU A 36 -4.15 -2.12 5.24
N ASN A 37 -3.96 -2.98 4.22
CA ASN A 37 -4.95 -3.19 3.16
C ASN A 37 -6.29 -3.72 3.70
N GLU A 38 -6.28 -4.52 4.76
CA GLU A 38 -7.52 -4.99 5.37
C GLU A 38 -8.28 -3.86 6.06
N ALA A 39 -7.57 -2.94 6.73
CA ALA A 39 -8.16 -1.74 7.31
C ALA A 39 -8.74 -0.82 6.22
N VAL A 40 -8.02 -0.60 5.12
CA VAL A 40 -8.53 0.14 3.95
C VAL A 40 -9.76 -0.56 3.37
N GLY A 41 -9.76 -1.88 3.26
CA GLY A 41 -10.91 -2.68 2.80
C GLY A 41 -12.13 -2.53 3.71
N LEU A 42 -11.94 -2.38 5.02
CA LEU A 42 -13.04 -2.08 5.96
C LEU A 42 -13.65 -0.70 5.70
N LEU A 43 -12.82 0.32 5.42
CA LEU A 43 -13.31 1.64 5.06
C LEU A 43 -14.13 1.61 3.76
N VAL A 44 -13.66 0.89 2.73
CA VAL A 44 -14.43 0.68 1.48
C VAL A 44 -15.78 0.04 1.76
N ARG A 45 -15.81 -1.04 2.55
CA ARG A 45 -17.06 -1.71 2.92
C ARG A 45 -17.99 -0.83 3.75
N ALA A 46 -17.43 0.11 4.52
CA ALA A 46 -18.18 1.12 5.25
C ALA A 46 -18.69 2.29 4.36
N GLY A 47 -18.41 2.27 3.05
CA GLY A 47 -18.92 3.25 2.08
C GLY A 47 -17.99 4.44 1.84
N TYR A 48 -16.74 4.38 2.29
CA TYR A 48 -15.74 5.41 1.96
C TYR A 48 -15.31 5.29 0.50
N GLU A 49 -15.12 6.43 -0.15
CA GLU A 49 -14.57 6.47 -1.50
C GLU A 49 -13.04 6.31 -1.48
N ILE A 50 -12.51 5.60 -2.48
CA ILE A 50 -11.06 5.51 -2.73
C ILE A 50 -10.77 6.17 -4.07
N GLU A 51 -9.84 7.11 -4.03
CA GLU A 51 -9.22 7.68 -5.23
C GLU A 51 -7.78 7.17 -5.34
N THR A 52 -7.35 6.88 -6.56
CA THR A 52 -5.99 6.45 -6.85
C THR A 52 -5.27 7.52 -7.65
N ILE A 53 -3.98 7.69 -7.37
CA ILE A 53 -3.11 8.59 -8.13
C ILE A 53 -2.06 7.79 -8.87
N HIS A 54 -1.81 8.16 -10.13
CA HIS A 54 -0.69 7.62 -10.87
C HIS A 54 0.60 8.27 -10.38
N LEU A 55 1.49 7.44 -9.83
CA LEU A 55 2.86 7.81 -9.52
C LEU A 55 3.74 7.50 -10.74
N GLY A 56 4.70 8.37 -11.02
CA GLY A 56 5.67 8.17 -12.09
C GLY A 56 6.67 7.06 -11.78
N GLU A 57 7.87 7.16 -12.33
CA GLU A 57 8.91 6.18 -12.07
C GLU A 57 9.25 6.08 -10.58
N ARG A 58 9.37 4.85 -10.09
CA ARG A 58 9.62 4.58 -8.66
C ARG A 58 10.37 3.27 -8.49
N VAL A 59 11.08 3.17 -7.37
CA VAL A 59 11.79 1.97 -6.93
C VAL A 59 11.29 1.58 -5.55
N ASN A 60 10.93 0.31 -5.35
CA ASN A 60 10.67 -0.23 -4.01
C ASN A 60 11.99 -0.74 -3.42
N VAL A 61 12.55 -0.02 -2.45
CA VAL A 61 13.92 -0.26 -1.98
C VAL A 61 13.95 -1.34 -0.89
N ASN A 62 14.01 -2.61 -1.30
CA ASN A 62 14.01 -3.76 -0.38
C ASN A 62 15.36 -4.49 -0.31
N THR A 63 16.20 -4.32 -1.33
CA THR A 63 17.49 -5.01 -1.48
C THR A 63 18.62 -4.01 -1.73
N PRO A 64 19.90 -4.39 -1.52
CA PRO A 64 21.03 -3.54 -1.87
C PRO A 64 21.05 -3.09 -3.33
N ALA A 65 20.61 -3.95 -4.27
CA ALA A 65 20.53 -3.59 -5.69
C ALA A 65 19.47 -2.49 -5.95
N ASP A 66 18.36 -2.51 -5.22
CA ASP A 66 17.33 -1.47 -5.33
C ASP A 66 17.86 -0.11 -4.86
N VAL A 67 18.78 -0.08 -3.88
CA VAL A 67 19.44 1.14 -3.43
C VAL A 67 20.25 1.76 -4.56
N GLU A 68 21.03 0.95 -5.30
CA GLU A 68 21.80 1.42 -6.44
C GLU A 68 20.90 1.94 -7.58
N GLN A 69 19.77 1.26 -7.82
CA GLN A 69 18.77 1.71 -8.79
C GLN A 69 18.14 3.05 -8.37
N ALA A 70 17.70 3.17 -7.13
CA ALA A 70 17.13 4.41 -6.61
C ALA A 70 18.16 5.56 -6.64
N ALA A 71 19.43 5.27 -6.34
CA ALA A 71 20.50 6.27 -6.40
C ALA A 71 20.78 6.78 -7.82
N ARG A 72 20.57 5.97 -8.86
CA ARG A 72 20.63 6.44 -10.25
C ARG A 72 19.46 7.35 -10.58
N LEU A 73 18.23 6.93 -10.23
CA LEU A 73 17.00 7.68 -10.47
C LEU A 73 17.04 9.11 -9.88
N VAL A 74 17.57 9.27 -8.66
CA VAL A 74 17.62 10.57 -7.97
C VAL A 74 18.70 11.52 -8.53
N ARG A 75 19.68 11.01 -9.29
CA ARG A 75 20.77 11.81 -9.85
C ARG A 75 20.48 12.34 -11.27
N GLU A 76 19.42 11.85 -11.89
CA GLU A 76 18.88 12.36 -13.17
C GLU A 76 18.08 13.65 -12.95
#